data_AF-A0A7D8V2P3-F1
#
_entry.id   AF-A0A7D8V2P3-F1
#
_cell.length_a   1.000
_cell.length_b   1.000
_cell.length_c   1.000
_cell.angle_alpha   90.00
_cell.angle_beta   90.00
_cell.angle_gamma   90.00
#
_symmetry.space_group_name_H-M   'P 1'
#
loop_
_entity.id
_entity.type
_entity.pdbx_description
1 polymer ?
#
loop_
_entity_poly.entity_id
_entity_poly.type
_entity_poly.pdbx_seq_one_letter_code
_entity_poly.pdbx_strand_id
1 'polypeptide(L)'
;MWANFLRAAEFRGLKLGSRARAVQNYINERRQSPIQIAIARQQTGEYGTSRAIWLKPLLEKGEVLDTNTIRALFGFMTDFQFIGTAGVTVGLSGMSKPRLGMMASLDHTMHYYPLPPDFDITRPLLHIMEAAAVDVPSGRGTVRGLLYTDTGYLVATTEQEGVVRASFGKGQRPTTEAKRLQGKL
;
A
#
# COMPACT_ATOMS: atom_id res chain seq x y z
N MET A 1 17.27 -5.17 -3.87
CA MET A 1 16.59 -6.43 -4.23
C MET A 1 16.21 -6.47 -5.72
N TRP A 2 15.36 -5.57 -6.23
CA TRP A 2 14.87 -5.56 -7.63
C TRP A 2 15.93 -5.28 -8.71
N ALA A 3 16.89 -4.38 -8.46
CA ALA A 3 18.00 -4.14 -9.40
C ALA A 3 18.95 -5.33 -9.54
N ASN A 4 19.05 -6.17 -8.51
CA ASN A 4 19.85 -7.39 -8.55
C ASN A 4 19.10 -8.50 -9.28
N PHE A 5 17.76 -8.56 -9.16
CA PHE A 5 16.91 -9.44 -9.94
C PHE A 5 17.01 -9.13 -11.45
N LEU A 6 16.94 -7.86 -11.86
CA LEU A 6 17.08 -7.48 -13.27
C LEU A 6 18.45 -7.86 -13.83
N ARG A 7 19.53 -7.55 -13.11
CA ARG A 7 20.90 -7.94 -13.51
C ARG A 7 21.08 -9.46 -13.60
N ALA A 8 20.51 -10.21 -12.65
CA ALA A 8 20.56 -11.68 -12.68
C ALA A 8 19.73 -12.28 -13.82
N ALA A 9 18.59 -11.68 -14.17
CA ALA A 9 17.76 -12.11 -15.28
C ALA A 9 18.40 -11.81 -16.64
N GLU A 10 19.05 -10.65 -16.78
CA GLU A 10 19.82 -10.27 -17.96
C GLU A 10 21.05 -11.18 -18.15
N PHE A 11 21.80 -11.45 -17.08
CA PHE A 11 22.91 -12.42 -17.08
C PHE A 11 22.47 -13.85 -17.46
N ARG A 12 21.22 -14.22 -17.16
CA ARG A 12 20.62 -15.52 -17.52
C ARG A 12 19.93 -15.53 -18.90
N GLY A 13 20.04 -14.46 -19.68
CA GLY A 13 19.46 -14.38 -21.04
C GLY A 13 17.93 -14.38 -21.08
N LEU A 14 17.25 -14.09 -19.97
CA LEU A 14 15.79 -14.02 -19.92
C LEU A 14 15.30 -12.75 -20.61
N LYS A 15 14.58 -12.90 -21.74
CA LYS A 15 13.91 -11.78 -22.42
C LYS A 15 12.72 -11.28 -21.57
N LEU A 16 12.99 -10.35 -20.67
CA LEU A 16 12.00 -9.78 -19.74
C LEU A 16 10.95 -8.87 -20.42
N GLY A 17 11.17 -8.44 -21.67
CA GLY A 17 10.19 -7.68 -22.47
C GLY A 17 9.62 -6.46 -21.75
N SER A 18 8.31 -6.22 -21.87
CA SER A 18 7.59 -5.11 -21.21
C SER A 18 7.68 -5.16 -19.67
N ARG A 19 7.92 -6.34 -19.08
CA ARG A 19 8.07 -6.52 -17.63
C ARG A 19 9.40 -5.97 -17.11
N ALA A 20 10.48 -6.04 -17.90
CA ALA A 20 11.75 -5.39 -17.56
C ALA A 20 11.56 -3.87 -17.43
N ARG A 21 10.85 -3.27 -18.39
CA ARG A 21 10.55 -1.83 -18.38
C ARG A 21 9.71 -1.43 -17.17
N ALA A 22 8.69 -2.22 -16.82
CA ALA A 22 7.86 -1.95 -15.64
C ALA A 22 8.68 -1.99 -14.33
N VAL A 23 9.54 -3.01 -14.16
CA VAL A 23 10.41 -3.12 -12.98
C VAL A 23 11.45 -2.01 -12.95
N GLN A 24 12.03 -1.65 -14.09
CA GLN A 24 13.00 -0.54 -14.17
C GLN A 24 12.36 0.81 -13.85
N ASN A 25 11.14 1.07 -14.35
CA ASN A 25 10.38 2.25 -14.01
C ASN A 25 10.09 2.31 -12.51
N TYR A 26 9.66 1.20 -11.91
CA TYR A 26 9.45 1.12 -10.46
C TYR A 26 10.73 1.39 -9.66
N ILE A 27 11.89 0.87 -10.10
CA ILE A 27 13.17 1.15 -9.46
C ILE A 27 13.51 2.64 -9.55
N ASN A 28 13.34 3.26 -10.72
CA ASN A 28 13.63 4.67 -10.93
C ASN A 28 12.71 5.56 -10.09
N GLU A 29 11.41 5.26 -10.06
CA GLU A 29 10.43 5.92 -9.21
C GLU A 29 10.82 5.83 -7.74
N ARG A 30 11.23 4.65 -7.27
CA ARG A 30 11.66 4.45 -5.87
C ARG A 30 12.99 5.11 -5.53
N ARG A 31 13.87 5.36 -6.50
CA ARG A 31 15.11 6.14 -6.30
C ARG A 31 14.85 7.63 -6.16
N GLN A 32 13.79 8.14 -6.77
CA GLN A 32 13.41 9.55 -6.74
C GLN A 32 12.32 9.86 -5.69
N SER A 33 11.78 8.83 -5.05
CA SER A 33 10.73 8.96 -4.03
C SER A 33 11.26 9.75 -2.83
N PRO A 34 10.52 10.73 -2.29
CA PRO A 34 10.93 11.48 -1.10
C PRO A 34 10.77 10.67 0.21
N ILE A 35 10.45 9.38 0.10
CA ILE A 35 10.23 8.48 1.22
C ILE A 35 10.83 7.11 0.91
N GLN A 36 11.34 6.44 1.95
CA GLN A 36 11.67 5.02 1.93
C GLN A 36 10.53 4.21 2.54
N ILE A 37 10.27 3.04 1.96
CA ILE A 37 9.23 2.13 2.39
C ILE A 37 9.88 0.78 2.70
N ALA A 38 9.58 0.23 3.88
CA ALA A 38 9.96 -1.13 4.26
C ALA A 38 8.75 -1.89 4.79
N ILE A 39 8.70 -3.20 4.54
CA ILE A 39 7.62 -4.03 5.08
C ILE A 39 7.89 -4.26 6.57
N ALA A 40 6.95 -3.84 7.42
CA ALA A 40 7.01 -4.09 8.87
C ALA A 40 6.34 -5.43 9.22
N ARG A 41 5.19 -5.71 8.60
CA ARG A 41 4.44 -6.95 8.76
C ARG A 41 3.81 -7.34 7.43
N GLN A 42 4.15 -8.53 6.94
CA GLN A 42 3.46 -9.15 5.82
C GLN A 42 2.07 -9.61 6.24
N GLN A 43 1.14 -9.71 5.28
CA GLN A 43 -0.14 -10.36 5.54
C GLN A 43 0.12 -11.84 5.89
N THR A 44 -0.49 -12.30 6.99
CA THR A 44 -0.43 -13.71 7.41
C THR A 44 -1.75 -14.40 7.10
N GLY A 45 -1.69 -15.58 6.46
CA GLY A 45 -2.85 -16.33 6.00
C GLY A 45 -3.24 -16.03 4.55
N GLU A 46 -4.08 -16.88 3.95
CA GLU A 46 -4.46 -16.81 2.52
C GLU A 46 -5.20 -15.51 2.15
N TYR A 47 -5.86 -14.88 3.14
CA TYR A 47 -6.64 -13.64 2.98
C TYR A 47 -6.43 -12.67 4.16
N GLY A 48 -5.17 -12.45 4.56
CA GLY A 48 -4.86 -11.49 5.62
C GLY A 48 -5.52 -10.13 5.37
N THR A 49 -6.25 -9.61 6.35
CA THR A 49 -6.94 -8.32 6.23
C THR A 49 -6.02 -7.13 6.53
N SER A 50 -4.87 -7.38 7.16
CA SER A 50 -4.00 -6.31 7.65
C SER A 50 -2.54 -6.47 7.26
N ARG A 51 -1.88 -5.35 7.02
CA ARG A 51 -0.44 -5.25 6.74
C ARG A 51 0.14 -4.04 7.45
N ALA A 52 1.46 -4.00 7.58
CA ALA A 52 2.12 -2.82 8.12
C ALA A 52 3.39 -2.51 7.34
N ILE A 53 3.66 -1.22 7.16
CA ILE A 53 4.87 -0.71 6.51
C ILE A 53 5.51 0.37 7.36
N TRP A 54 6.84 0.42 7.32
CA TRP A 54 7.63 1.54 7.78
C TRP A 54 7.76 2.56 6.65
N LEU A 55 7.51 3.82 6.97
CA LEU A 55 7.58 4.98 6.09
C LEU A 55 8.61 5.94 6.66
N LYS A 56 9.71 6.16 5.95
CA LYS A 56 10.78 7.05 6.41
C LYS A 56 10.95 8.22 5.43
N PRO A 57 10.75 9.47 5.86
CA PRO A 57 11.06 10.64 5.05
C PRO A 57 12.54 10.69 4.64
N LEU A 58 12.82 11.12 3.42
CA LEU A 58 14.16 11.45 2.94
C LEU A 58 14.28 12.98 2.89
N LEU A 59 14.82 13.54 3.96
CA LEU A 59 15.03 14.98 4.09
C LEU A 59 16.45 15.37 3.72
N GLU A 60 16.62 16.61 3.26
CA GLU A 60 17.94 17.20 3.09
C GLU A 60 18.60 17.46 4.45
N LYS A 61 19.93 17.57 4.45
CA LYS A 61 20.68 17.76 5.70
C LYS A 61 20.30 19.12 6.32
N GLY A 62 19.69 19.08 7.50
CA GLY A 62 19.28 20.28 8.23
C GLY A 62 17.94 20.86 7.80
N GLU A 63 17.19 20.15 6.95
CA GLU A 63 15.83 20.52 6.59
C GLU A 63 14.92 20.46 7.83
N VAL A 64 14.25 21.58 8.11
CA VAL A 64 13.30 21.71 9.22
C VAL A 64 11.93 21.93 8.60
N LEU A 65 10.99 21.05 8.92
CA LEU A 65 9.62 21.13 8.42
C LEU A 65 8.72 21.77 9.47
N ASP A 66 7.87 22.69 9.04
CA ASP A 66 6.79 23.18 9.89
C ASP A 66 5.69 22.11 10.07
N THR A 67 4.78 22.35 11.01
CA THR A 67 3.71 21.39 11.33
C THR A 67 2.80 21.08 10.13
N ASN A 68 2.53 22.05 9.26
CA ASN A 68 1.64 21.83 8.11
C ASN A 68 2.33 21.00 7.03
N THR A 69 3.63 21.20 6.83
CA THR A 69 4.46 20.43 5.91
C THR A 69 4.61 18.99 6.40
N ILE A 70 4.77 18.79 7.71
CA ILE A 70 4.74 17.45 8.32
C ILE A 70 3.39 16.76 8.06
N ARG A 71 2.27 17.46 8.26
CA ARG A 71 0.93 16.92 7.99
C ARG A 71 0.72 16.56 6.51
N ALA A 72 1.19 17.40 5.60
CA ALA A 72 1.16 17.14 4.17
C ALA A 72 2.03 15.93 3.79
N LEU A 73 3.22 15.80 4.38
CA LEU A 73 4.10 14.66 4.22
C LEU A 73 3.44 13.37 4.76
N PHE A 74 2.73 13.43 5.89
CA PHE A 74 1.94 12.29 6.39
C PHE A 74 0.81 11.92 5.42
N GLY A 75 0.15 12.91 4.82
CA GLY A 75 -0.85 12.70 3.76
C GLY A 75 -0.26 11.93 2.57
N PHE A 76 0.86 12.42 2.05
CA PHE A 76 1.59 11.76 0.97
C PHE A 76 2.02 10.33 1.35
N MET A 77 2.60 10.16 2.54
CA MET A 77 3.11 8.86 3.02
C MET A 77 2.02 7.81 3.21
N THR A 78 0.90 8.20 3.82
CA THR A 78 -0.16 7.25 4.21
C THR A 78 -1.04 6.81 3.05
N ASP A 79 -1.03 7.51 1.91
CA ASP A 79 -1.72 7.06 0.70
C ASP A 79 -0.94 5.94 -0.03
N PHE A 80 0.36 5.74 0.31
CA PHE A 80 1.16 4.69 -0.32
C PHE A 80 0.64 3.29 -0.04
N GLN A 81 0.24 2.61 -1.11
CA GLN A 81 -0.25 1.24 -1.08
C GLN A 81 -1.46 1.01 -0.16
N PHE A 82 -2.16 2.08 0.25
CA PHE A 82 -3.20 1.99 1.27
C PHE A 82 -4.42 1.23 0.78
N ILE A 83 -5.09 1.74 -0.27
CA ILE A 83 -6.18 1.03 -0.95
C ILE A 83 -5.74 -0.35 -1.50
N GLY A 84 -4.45 -0.51 -1.77
CA GLY A 84 -3.86 -1.80 -2.17
C GLY A 84 -4.17 -2.92 -1.17
N THR A 85 -4.32 -2.60 0.11
CA THR A 85 -4.67 -3.55 1.18
C THR A 85 -5.98 -4.29 0.89
N ALA A 86 -7.01 -3.58 0.41
CA ALA A 86 -8.30 -4.19 0.04
C ALA A 86 -8.16 -5.24 -1.07
N GLY A 87 -7.36 -4.93 -2.11
CA GLY A 87 -7.12 -5.87 -3.22
C GLY A 87 -6.50 -7.18 -2.76
N VAL A 88 -5.50 -7.12 -1.88
CA VAL A 88 -4.83 -8.33 -1.40
C VAL A 88 -5.76 -9.20 -0.54
N THR A 89 -6.64 -8.60 0.27
CA THR A 89 -7.59 -9.32 1.14
C THR A 89 -8.59 -10.17 0.37
N VAL A 90 -8.88 -9.85 -0.90
CA VAL A 90 -9.73 -10.66 -1.79
C VAL A 90 -8.92 -11.47 -2.82
N GLY A 91 -7.60 -11.62 -2.59
CA GLY A 91 -6.71 -12.40 -3.45
C GLY A 91 -6.42 -11.75 -4.81
N LEU A 92 -6.75 -10.48 -5.00
CA LEU A 92 -6.52 -9.76 -6.25
C LEU A 92 -5.13 -9.13 -6.28
N SER A 93 -4.40 -9.48 -7.32
CA SER A 93 -3.09 -8.93 -7.67
C SER A 93 -2.92 -8.85 -9.18
N GLY A 94 -1.86 -8.19 -9.65
CA GLY A 94 -1.52 -8.16 -11.08
C GLY A 94 -1.24 -9.54 -11.69
N MET A 95 -1.01 -10.58 -10.88
CA MET A 95 -0.74 -11.95 -11.32
C MET A 95 -1.85 -12.95 -10.96
N SER A 96 -2.81 -12.55 -10.14
CA SER A 96 -3.96 -13.40 -9.77
C SER A 96 -4.86 -13.72 -10.97
N LYS A 97 -5.71 -14.76 -10.80
CA LYS A 97 -6.77 -15.11 -11.74
C LYS A 97 -8.09 -15.19 -10.96
N PRO A 98 -9.04 -14.27 -11.16
CA PRO A 98 -9.00 -13.11 -12.06
C PRO A 98 -7.98 -12.06 -11.60
N ARG A 99 -7.38 -11.31 -12.53
CA ARG A 99 -6.39 -10.26 -12.21
C ARG A 99 -7.06 -9.03 -11.62
N LEU A 100 -6.32 -8.26 -10.81
CA LEU A 100 -6.71 -6.89 -10.48
C LEU A 100 -6.73 -6.05 -11.78
N GLY A 101 -7.93 -5.65 -12.20
CA GLY A 101 -8.19 -4.94 -13.46
C GLY A 101 -8.18 -3.43 -13.32
N MET A 102 -8.72 -2.91 -12.23
CA MET A 102 -8.72 -1.48 -11.93
C MET A 102 -8.56 -1.25 -10.44
N MET A 103 -7.71 -0.27 -10.10
CA MET A 103 -7.54 0.25 -8.74
C MET A 103 -7.45 1.75 -8.83
N ALA A 104 -8.28 2.45 -8.07
CA ALA A 104 -8.29 3.91 -8.00
C ALA A 104 -8.81 4.36 -6.64
N SER A 105 -8.14 5.32 -6.02
CA SER A 105 -8.62 5.98 -4.81
C SER A 105 -9.86 6.83 -5.14
N LEU A 106 -10.87 6.81 -4.29
CA LEU A 106 -12.05 7.67 -4.40
C LEU A 106 -11.97 8.83 -3.40
N ASP A 107 -11.53 8.52 -2.18
CA ASP A 107 -11.24 9.51 -1.15
C ASP A 107 -9.92 9.16 -0.41
N HIS A 108 -9.54 10.01 0.54
CA HIS A 108 -8.51 9.76 1.55
C HIS A 108 -8.75 10.72 2.71
N THR A 109 -9.05 10.19 3.88
CA THR A 109 -9.39 10.95 5.08
C THR A 109 -8.33 10.74 6.15
N MET A 110 -7.95 11.81 6.83
CA MET A 110 -7.00 11.77 7.93
C MET A 110 -7.48 12.57 9.13
N HIS A 111 -7.25 12.03 10.33
CA HIS A 111 -7.37 12.77 11.58
C HIS A 111 -5.99 12.83 12.25
N TYR A 112 -5.45 14.05 12.39
CA TYR A 112 -4.15 14.28 13.01
C TYR A 112 -4.28 14.46 14.51
N TYR A 113 -3.36 13.85 15.26
CA TYR A 113 -3.20 14.05 16.70
C TYR A 113 -1.96 14.90 16.99
N PRO A 114 -1.83 15.45 18.22
CA PRO A 114 -0.62 16.14 18.63
C PRO A 114 0.62 15.27 18.46
N LEU A 115 1.70 15.85 17.94
CA LEU A 115 3.00 15.20 17.89
C LEU A 115 3.60 15.15 19.30
N PRO A 116 4.34 14.08 19.67
CA PRO A 116 5.01 14.02 20.96
C PRO A 116 6.13 15.09 21.05
N PRO A 117 6.51 15.54 22.26
CA PRO A 117 7.52 16.61 22.43
C PRO A 117 8.89 16.29 21.84
N ASP A 118 9.25 15.01 21.79
CA ASP A 118 10.50 14.46 21.26
C ASP A 118 10.36 13.95 19.82
N PHE A 119 9.32 14.38 19.10
CA PHE A 119 9.08 13.96 17.73
C PHE A 119 10.26 14.30 16.81
N ASP A 120 10.87 13.27 16.21
CA ASP A 120 11.94 13.37 15.23
C ASP A 120 11.44 12.88 13.88
N ILE A 121 11.19 13.81 12.95
CA ILE A 121 10.69 13.53 11.60
C ILE A 121 11.64 12.66 10.76
N THR A 122 12.92 12.58 11.14
CA THR A 122 13.91 11.74 10.44
C THR A 122 13.74 10.26 10.78
N ARG A 123 12.96 9.93 11.82
CA ARG A 123 12.65 8.56 12.23
C ARG A 123 11.53 7.97 11.37
N PRO A 124 11.53 6.64 11.16
CA PRO A 124 10.46 5.99 10.43
C PRO A 124 9.15 6.01 11.22
N LEU A 125 8.03 6.13 10.51
CA LEU A 125 6.69 5.97 11.03
C LEU A 125 6.14 4.59 10.64
N LEU A 126 5.37 3.98 11.52
CA LEU A 126 4.67 2.72 11.25
C LEU A 126 3.25 3.00 10.80
N HIS A 127 2.91 2.66 9.55
CA HIS A 127 1.54 2.68 9.08
C HIS A 127 0.98 1.26 9.09
N ILE A 128 0.04 1.02 10.00
CA ILE A 128 -0.73 -0.22 10.08
C ILE A 128 -1.99 -0.01 9.26
N MET A 129 -2.26 -0.89 8.31
CA MET A 129 -3.40 -0.82 7.41
C MET A 129 -4.24 -2.09 7.51
N GLU A 130 -5.55 -1.92 7.43
CA GLU A 130 -6.53 -3.00 7.45
C GLU A 130 -7.61 -2.76 6.40
N ALA A 131 -8.00 -3.81 5.68
CA ALA A 131 -9.21 -3.81 4.86
C ALA A 131 -10.43 -3.95 5.76
N ALA A 132 -11.22 -2.88 5.87
CA ALA A 132 -12.43 -2.85 6.70
C ALA A 132 -13.61 -3.55 6.00
N ALA A 133 -13.74 -3.41 4.68
CA ALA A 133 -14.74 -4.10 3.87
C ALA A 133 -14.28 -4.16 2.41
N VAL A 134 -14.57 -5.26 1.70
CA VAL A 134 -14.25 -5.39 0.27
C VAL A 134 -15.37 -6.12 -0.47
N ASP A 135 -16.18 -5.35 -1.19
CA ASP A 135 -17.29 -5.89 -1.98
C ASP A 135 -16.89 -6.05 -3.45
N VAL A 136 -16.46 -7.26 -3.80
CA VAL A 136 -16.00 -7.61 -5.16
C VAL A 136 -17.08 -7.35 -6.24
N PRO A 137 -18.39 -7.62 -6.01
CA PRO A 137 -19.47 -7.25 -6.92
C PRO A 137 -19.56 -5.77 -7.30
N SER A 138 -19.59 -4.86 -6.32
CA SER A 138 -19.57 -3.42 -6.62
C SER A 138 -18.19 -2.96 -7.11
N GLY A 139 -17.16 -3.73 -6.76
CA GLY A 139 -15.76 -3.43 -7.05
C GLY A 139 -15.25 -2.31 -6.16
N ARG A 140 -15.70 -2.26 -4.90
CA ARG A 140 -15.34 -1.23 -3.92
C ARG A 140 -14.60 -1.88 -2.74
N GLY A 141 -13.68 -1.13 -2.15
CA GLY A 141 -13.01 -1.53 -0.92
C GLY A 141 -12.79 -0.32 -0.02
N THR A 142 -12.95 -0.52 1.28
CA THR A 142 -12.66 0.46 2.32
C THR A 142 -11.52 -0.06 3.19
N VAL A 143 -10.54 0.79 3.44
CA VAL A 143 -9.38 0.51 4.28
C VAL A 143 -9.30 1.53 5.42
N ARG A 144 -8.77 1.08 6.55
CA ARG A 144 -8.49 1.89 7.73
C ARG A 144 -7.03 1.76 8.10
N GLY A 145 -6.47 2.81 8.68
CA GLY A 145 -5.08 2.81 9.07
C GLY A 145 -4.78 3.64 10.31
N LEU A 146 -3.68 3.26 10.96
CA LEU A 146 -3.13 3.89 12.15
C LEU A 146 -1.67 4.22 11.87
N LEU A 147 -1.28 5.48 12.10
CA LEU A 147 0.07 5.96 11.90
C LEU A 147 0.74 6.19 13.25
N TYR A 148 1.81 5.44 13.52
CA TYR A 148 2.57 5.50 14.76
C TYR A 148 3.99 6.03 14.53
N THR A 149 4.58 6.65 15.56
CA THR A 149 6.04 6.87 15.63
C THR A 149 6.78 5.54 15.81
N ASP A 150 8.10 5.54 15.63
CA ASP A 150 8.97 4.40 15.95
C ASP A 150 8.92 4.03 17.44
N THR A 151 8.60 4.99 18.30
CA THR A 151 8.40 4.83 19.75
C THR A 151 6.97 4.44 20.14
N GLY A 152 6.03 4.32 19.18
CA GLY A 152 4.68 3.81 19.42
C GLY A 152 3.60 4.86 19.74
N TYR A 153 3.85 6.15 19.53
CA TYR A 153 2.82 7.19 19.69
C TYR A 153 1.91 7.25 18.46
N LEU A 154 0.60 7.20 18.65
CA LEU A 154 -0.38 7.37 17.56
C LEU A 154 -0.45 8.84 17.16
N VAL A 155 -0.04 9.16 15.93
CA VAL A 155 0.02 10.55 15.42
C VAL A 155 -1.07 10.86 14.39
N ALA A 156 -1.65 9.84 13.75
CA ALA A 156 -2.83 10.02 12.90
C ALA A 156 -3.62 8.72 12.74
N THR A 157 -4.91 8.86 12.42
CA THR A 157 -5.71 7.79 11.80
C THR A 157 -6.03 8.13 10.36
N THR A 158 -6.21 7.09 9.53
CA THR A 158 -6.51 7.21 8.11
C THR A 158 -7.68 6.32 7.70
N GLU A 159 -8.51 6.79 6.79
CA GLU A 159 -9.56 6.00 6.14
C GLU A 159 -9.56 6.29 4.64
N GLN A 160 -9.82 5.28 3.82
CA GLN A 160 -9.89 5.42 2.37
C GLN A 160 -10.85 4.40 1.76
N GLU A 161 -11.72 4.87 0.89
CA GLU A 161 -12.47 4.08 -0.06
C GLU A 161 -11.82 4.16 -1.45
N GLY A 162 -11.87 3.05 -2.17
CA GLY A 162 -11.41 3.01 -3.54
C GLY A 162 -12.10 1.95 -4.37
N VAL A 163 -11.94 2.09 -5.68
CA VAL A 163 -12.31 1.07 -6.64
C VAL A 163 -11.27 -0.05 -6.58
N VAL A 164 -11.73 -1.28 -6.44
CA VAL A 164 -10.92 -2.51 -6.47
C VAL A 164 -11.67 -3.53 -7.31
N ARG A 165 -11.38 -3.55 -8.61
CA ARG A 165 -12.11 -4.39 -9.59
C ARG A 165 -11.25 -5.50 -10.14
N ALA A 166 -11.79 -6.71 -10.11
CA ALA A 166 -11.24 -7.83 -10.86
C ALA A 166 -11.58 -7.70 -12.35
N SER A 167 -10.61 -7.99 -13.21
CA SER A 167 -10.80 -8.12 -14.66
C SER A 167 -11.30 -9.53 -14.96
N PHE A 168 -12.61 -9.73 -14.88
CA PHE A 168 -13.26 -10.96 -15.30
C PHE A 168 -13.20 -11.16 -16.82
N GLY A 169 -13.08 -12.40 -17.28
CA GLY A 169 -13.32 -12.74 -18.68
C GLY A 169 -14.79 -12.52 -19.06
N LYS A 170 -15.11 -12.43 -20.36
CA LYS A 170 -16.51 -12.35 -20.82
C LYS A 170 -17.35 -13.44 -20.16
N GLY A 171 -18.45 -13.06 -19.50
CA GLY A 171 -19.41 -13.99 -18.88
C GLY A 171 -19.11 -14.41 -17.43
N GLN A 172 -17.97 -14.05 -16.85
CA GLN A 172 -17.68 -14.31 -15.43
C GLN A 172 -18.17 -13.16 -14.55
N ARG A 173 -18.88 -13.48 -13.45
CA ARG A 173 -19.34 -12.51 -12.45
C ARG A 173 -18.61 -12.69 -11.12
N PRO A 174 -18.28 -11.60 -10.41
CA PRO A 174 -17.72 -11.66 -9.06
C PRO A 174 -18.65 -12.33 -8.06
N THR A 175 -18.08 -13.15 -7.17
CA THR A 175 -18.76 -13.74 -6.01
C THR A 175 -18.89 -12.69 -4.89
N THR A 176 -20.03 -12.64 -4.20
CA THR A 176 -20.28 -11.68 -3.11
C THR A 176 -19.45 -12.00 -1.85
N GLU A 177 -19.13 -10.99 -1.05
CA GLU A 177 -18.39 -11.14 0.21
C GLU A 177 -19.14 -12.07 1.20
N ALA A 178 -20.48 -11.94 1.28
CA ALA A 178 -21.31 -12.83 2.09
C ALA A 178 -21.20 -14.31 1.69
N LYS A 179 -21.07 -14.62 0.39
CA LYS A 179 -20.84 -15.99 -0.08
C LYS A 179 -19.42 -16.48 0.21
N ARG A 180 -18.42 -15.59 0.17
CA ARG A 180 -17.03 -15.91 0.55
C ARG A 180 -16.92 -16.29 2.02
N LEU A 181 -17.55 -15.52 2.91
CA LEU A 181 -17.53 -15.78 4.35
C LEU A 181 -18.31 -17.05 4.76
N GLN A 182 -19.27 -17.47 3.94
CA GLN A 182 -20.09 -18.67 4.17
C GLN A 182 -19.49 -19.96 3.58
N GLY A 183 -18.58 -19.86 2.60
CA GLY A 183 -17.89 -21.00 2.01
C GLY A 183 -16.55 -21.26 2.69
N LYS A 184 -16.48 -22.26 3.58
CA LYS A 184 -15.21 -22.92 3.89
C LYS A 184 -14.64 -23.46 2.57
N LEU A 185 -13.39 -23.10 2.25
CA LEU A 185 -12.64 -23.62 1.11
C LEU A 185 -12.57 -25.15 1.13
#